data_AF-A0A2V8USB4-F1
#
_entry.id   AF-A0A2V8USB4-F1
#
_cell.length_a   1.000
_cell.length_b   1.000
_cell.length_c   1.000
_cell.angle_alpha   90.00
_cell.angle_beta   90.00
_cell.angle_gamma   90.00
#
_symmetry.space_group_name_H-M   'P 1'
#
loop_
_entity.id
_entity.type
_entity.pdbx_description
1 polymer ?
#
loop_
_entity_poly.entity_id
_entity_poly.type
_entity_poly.pdbx_seq_one_letter_code
_entity_poly.pdbx_strand_id
1 'polypeptide(L)'
;MRLEKNQLIAGIPATDVRRFMRRAAGFIIRPRTITHLLGWDREDARGLLRKFEAEGLVTTTEDHWEATAKGHALAMATAAPPLKRQTAERLLDEVINRSDQSVR
;
A
#
# COMPACT_ATOMS: atom_id res chain seq x y z
N MET A 1 5.92 14.03 7.42
CA MET A 1 4.45 14.07 7.24
C MET A 1 3.76 13.24 8.31
N ARG A 2 2.52 13.59 8.67
CA ARG A 2 1.66 12.82 9.58
C ARG A 2 0.56 12.16 8.76
N LEU A 3 0.30 10.88 9.02
CA LEU A 3 -0.80 10.15 8.37
C LEU A 3 -2.06 10.24 9.24
N GLU A 4 -3.19 10.55 8.62
CA GLU A 4 -4.48 10.62 9.30
C GLU A 4 -5.08 9.22 9.52
N LYS A 5 -5.87 9.08 10.59
CA LYS A 5 -6.58 7.83 10.91
C LYS A 5 -7.62 7.57 9.82
N ASN A 6 -7.40 6.56 8.99
CA ASN A 6 -8.21 6.17 7.81
C ASN A 6 -7.88 6.90 6.49
N GLN A 7 -6.74 7.58 6.39
CA GLN A 7 -6.29 8.09 5.10
C GLN A 7 -6.10 6.94 4.11
N LEU A 8 -6.61 7.13 2.88
CA LEU A 8 -6.36 6.24 1.74
C LEU A 8 -5.38 6.91 0.77
N ILE A 9 -4.52 6.10 0.16
CA ILE A 9 -3.59 6.49 -0.91
C ILE A 9 -3.73 5.44 -2.00
N ALA A 10 -4.06 5.86 -3.24
CA ALA A 10 -4.36 4.93 -4.33
C ALA A 10 -5.45 3.88 -3.98
N GLY A 11 -6.37 4.23 -3.07
CA GLY A 11 -7.42 3.32 -2.58
C GLY A 11 -6.97 2.34 -1.49
N ILE A 12 -5.72 2.42 -1.03
CA ILE A 12 -5.16 1.55 0.01
C ILE A 12 -4.97 2.34 1.32
N PRO A 13 -5.17 1.74 2.51
CA PRO A 13 -4.82 2.38 3.77
C PRO A 13 -3.40 2.94 3.75
N ALA A 14 -3.24 4.23 4.07
CA ALA A 14 -1.96 4.92 4.03
C ALA A 14 -0.89 4.25 4.92
N THR A 15 -1.32 3.54 5.97
CA THR A 15 -0.45 2.72 6.83
C THR A 15 0.20 1.56 6.09
N ASP A 16 -0.52 0.94 5.17
CA ASP A 16 -0.03 -0.20 4.37
C ASP A 16 0.86 0.28 3.24
N VAL A 17 0.47 1.38 2.57
CA VAL A 17 1.33 2.05 1.59
C VAL A 17 2.63 2.51 2.24
N ARG A 18 2.57 3.08 3.45
CA ARG A 18 3.77 3.41 4.23
C ARG A 18 4.61 2.17 4.57
N ARG A 19 4.00 1.07 5.01
CA ARG A 19 4.72 -0.18 5.32
C ARG A 19 5.44 -0.69 4.08
N PHE A 20 4.78 -0.66 2.93
CA PHE A 20 5.37 -0.98 1.64
C PHE A 20 6.55 -0.06 1.33
N MET A 21 6.36 1.27 1.36
CA MET A 21 7.42 2.24 1.06
C MET A 21 8.61 2.10 2.01
N ARG A 22 8.39 1.82 3.30
CA ARG A 22 9.48 1.57 4.25
C ARG A 22 10.37 0.39 3.88
N ARG A 23 9.84 -0.60 3.15
CA ARG A 23 10.58 -1.79 2.72
C ARG A 23 11.14 -1.64 1.31
N ALA A 24 10.50 -0.81 0.46
CA ALA A 24 10.79 -0.72 -0.96
C ALA A 24 11.57 0.53 -1.36
N ALA A 25 11.46 1.65 -0.63
CA ALA A 25 11.92 2.96 -1.11
C ALA A 25 13.45 3.08 -1.32
N GLY A 26 14.26 2.19 -0.75
CA GLY A 26 15.71 2.14 -1.00
C GLY A 26 16.14 1.21 -2.13
N PHE A 27 15.20 0.63 -2.88
CA PHE A 27 15.47 -0.44 -3.83
C PHE A 27 14.70 -0.26 -5.14
N ILE A 28 15.09 -1.04 -6.14
CA ILE A 28 14.34 -1.24 -7.38
C ILE A 28 12.98 -1.89 -7.06
N ILE A 29 11.90 -1.26 -7.50
CA ILE A 29 10.52 -1.72 -7.31
C ILE A 29 10.00 -2.35 -8.59
N ARG A 30 9.52 -3.59 -8.48
CA ARG A 30 8.90 -4.34 -9.59
C ARG A 30 7.49 -4.81 -9.17
N PRO A 31 6.62 -5.20 -10.11
CA PRO A 31 5.30 -5.75 -9.75
C PRO A 31 5.38 -6.90 -8.73
N ARG A 32 6.40 -7.77 -8.82
CA ARG A 32 6.64 -8.84 -7.82
C ARG A 32 6.84 -8.31 -6.39
N THR A 33 7.37 -7.09 -6.24
CA THR A 33 7.59 -6.45 -4.94
C THR A 33 6.24 -6.14 -4.27
N ILE A 34 5.24 -5.72 -5.06
CA ILE A 34 3.87 -5.52 -4.59
C ILE A 34 3.24 -6.85 -4.17
N THR A 35 3.31 -7.86 -5.04
CA THR A 35 2.79 -9.21 -4.72
C THR A 35 3.39 -9.75 -3.42
N HIS A 36 4.71 -9.63 -3.23
CA HIS A 36 5.38 -10.15 -2.05
C HIS A 36 5.08 -9.37 -0.75
N LEU A 37 4.89 -8.05 -0.84
CA LEU A 37 4.76 -7.20 0.34
C LEU A 37 3.30 -6.85 0.71
N LEU A 38 2.41 -6.83 -0.26
CA LEU A 38 0.99 -6.51 -0.08
C LEU A 38 0.08 -7.72 -0.32
N GLY A 39 0.56 -8.79 -0.96
CA GLY A 39 -0.23 -10.01 -1.21
C GLY A 39 -1.17 -9.92 -2.43
N TRP A 40 -0.99 -8.93 -3.30
CA TRP A 40 -1.84 -8.70 -4.47
C TRP A 40 -1.38 -9.53 -5.67
N ASP A 41 -2.30 -9.92 -6.54
CA ASP A 41 -1.96 -10.66 -7.74
C ASP A 41 -1.10 -9.82 -8.71
N ARG A 42 -0.56 -10.46 -9.76
CA ARG A 42 0.43 -9.79 -10.64
C ARG A 42 -0.18 -8.70 -11.52
N GLU A 43 -1.42 -8.88 -11.95
CA GLU A 43 -2.12 -7.94 -12.83
C GLU A 43 -2.51 -6.67 -12.05
N ASP A 44 -3.07 -6.86 -10.85
CA ASP A 44 -3.39 -5.78 -9.93
C ASP A 44 -2.12 -5.07 -9.42
N ALA A 45 -1.01 -5.80 -9.27
CA ALA A 45 0.26 -5.21 -8.83
C ALA A 45 0.79 -4.14 -9.79
N ARG A 46 0.66 -4.35 -11.11
CA ARG A 46 1.08 -3.37 -12.10
C ARG A 46 0.14 -2.16 -12.10
N GLY A 47 -1.16 -2.40 -12.01
CA GLY A 47 -2.16 -1.34 -11.87
C GLY A 47 -1.91 -0.48 -10.62
N LEU A 48 -1.54 -1.12 -9.51
CA LEU A 48 -1.23 -0.42 -8.26
C LEU A 48 0.05 0.44 -8.36
N LEU A 49 1.11 -0.05 -9.03
CA LEU A 49 2.30 0.76 -9.28
C LEU A 49 2.00 2.00 -10.13
N ARG A 50 1.12 1.87 -11.13
CA ARG A 50 0.64 3.03 -11.91
C ARG A 50 -0.14 4.02 -11.05
N LYS A 51 -0.95 3.56 -10.10
CA LYS A 51 -1.62 4.45 -9.14
C LYS A 51 -0.63 5.13 -8.22
N PHE A 52 0.39 4.42 -7.71
CA PHE A 52 1.45 5.04 -6.91
C PHE A 52 2.28 6.06 -7.70
N GLU A 53 2.49 5.81 -8.98
CA GLU A 53 3.12 6.75 -9.90
C GLU A 53 2.26 8.00 -10.11
N ALA A 54 0.95 7.84 -10.34
CA ALA A 54 0.01 8.96 -10.42
C ALA A 54 -0.06 9.77 -9.11
N GLU A 55 0.10 9.11 -7.97
CA GLU A 55 0.25 9.74 -6.65
C GLU A 55 1.64 10.35 -6.42
N GLY A 56 2.57 10.21 -7.36
CA GLY A 56 3.93 10.73 -7.28
C GLY A 56 4.80 10.08 -6.22
N LEU A 57 4.43 8.89 -5.72
CA LEU A 57 5.19 8.14 -4.70
C LEU A 57 6.37 7.38 -5.32
N VAL A 58 6.17 6.93 -6.56
CA VAL A 58 7.18 6.25 -7.37
C VAL A 58 7.24 6.92 -8.73
N THR A 59 8.32 6.69 -9.46
CA THR A 59 8.45 7.08 -10.87
C THR A 59 8.84 5.85 -11.67
N THR A 60 8.27 5.67 -12.86
CA THR A 60 8.74 4.63 -13.78
C THR A 60 10.11 5.04 -14.33
N THR A 61 10.99 4.06 -14.45
CA THR A 61 12.18 4.07 -15.31
C THR A 61 11.91 3.15 -16.50
N GLU A 62 12.92 2.82 -17.31
CA GLU A 62 12.76 1.98 -18.51
C GLU A 62 12.17 0.58 -18.22
N ASP A 63 12.54 -0.06 -17.10
CA ASP A 63 12.11 -1.44 -16.78
C ASP A 63 11.60 -1.65 -15.34
N HIS A 64 11.59 -0.61 -14.50
CA HIS A 64 11.20 -0.71 -13.10
C HIS A 64 10.64 0.62 -12.56
N TRP A 65 10.34 0.64 -11.25
CA TRP A 65 9.96 1.84 -10.53
C TRP A 65 10.96 2.13 -9.43
N GLU A 66 11.17 3.40 -9.15
CA GLU A 66 11.96 3.87 -8.02
C GLU A 66 11.11 4.79 -7.14
N ALA A 67 11.40 4.85 -5.85
CA ALA A 67 10.72 5.78 -4.96
C ALA A 67 11.14 7.21 -5.25
N THR A 68 10.17 8.12 -5.30
CA THR A 68 10.45 9.56 -5.37
C THR A 68 10.78 10.11 -3.99
N ALA A 69 11.16 11.40 -3.92
CA ALA A 69 11.26 12.12 -2.66
C ALA A 69 9.97 12.03 -1.80
N LYS A 70 8.78 12.04 -2.44
CA LYS A 70 7.49 11.86 -1.75
C LYS A 70 7.35 10.43 -1.22
N GLY A 71 7.77 9.42 -1.98
CA GLY A 71 7.82 8.02 -1.54
C GLY A 71 8.73 7.80 -0.32
N HIS A 72 9.93 8.38 -0.34
CA HIS A 72 10.84 8.37 0.81
C HIS A 72 10.26 9.09 2.03
N ALA A 73 9.64 10.26 1.83
CA ALA A 73 8.99 10.99 2.90
C ALA A 73 7.83 10.20 3.51
N LEU A 74 7.08 9.43 2.69
CA LEU A 74 6.02 8.54 3.17
C LEU A 74 6.59 7.36 3.97
N ALA A 75 7.70 6.77 3.53
CA ALA A 75 8.41 5.72 4.28
C ALA A 75 8.82 6.18 5.69
N MET A 76 9.24 7.44 5.81
CA MET A 76 9.66 8.08 7.07
C MET A 76 8.51 8.70 7.87
N ALA A 77 7.29 8.74 7.32
CA ALA A 77 6.15 9.37 7.98
C ALA A 77 5.93 8.79 9.39
N THR A 78 5.47 9.61 10.33
CA THR A 78 4.99 9.11 11.62
C THR A 78 3.53 8.73 11.46
N ALA A 79 3.22 7.47 11.76
CA ALA A 79 1.85 7.01 11.93
C ALA A 79 1.56 6.95 13.43
N ALA A 80 0.34 7.28 13.85
CA ALA A 80 -0.13 6.88 15.18
C ALA A 80 0.14 5.36 15.36
N PRO A 81 0.52 4.89 16.56
CA PRO A 81 0.95 3.52 16.76
C PRO A 81 -0.06 2.54 16.17
N PRO A 82 0.39 1.50 15.43
CA PRO A 82 -0.54 0.56 14.82
C PRO A 82 -1.38 -0.07 15.92
N LEU A 83 -2.72 0.02 15.78
CA LEU A 83 -3.61 -0.92 16.46
C LEU A 83 -3.06 -2.31 16.16
N LYS A 84 -2.71 -3.05 17.22
CA LYS A 84 -2.02 -4.35 17.16
C LYS A 84 -2.60 -5.18 16.00
N ARG A 85 -1.73 -5.74 15.14
CA ARG A 85 -2.09 -6.47 13.89
C ARG A 85 -3.32 -7.36 14.01
N GLN A 86 -3.48 -8.01 15.16
CA GLN A 86 -4.60 -8.89 15.49
C GLN A 86 -5.99 -8.22 15.39
N THR A 87 -6.11 -6.90 15.59
CA THR A 87 -7.39 -6.20 15.52
C THR A 87 -7.75 -5.75 14.10
N ALA A 88 -6.76 -5.46 13.26
CA ALA A 88 -6.98 -5.06 11.87
C ALA A 88 -7.36 -6.25 10.98
N GLU A 89 -6.74 -7.42 11.21
CA GLU A 89 -7.12 -8.67 10.55
C GLU A 89 -8.59 -9.03 10.87
N ARG A 90 -9.02 -8.87 12.14
CA ARG A 90 -10.43 -9.09 12.53
C ARG A 90 -11.44 -8.15 11.83
N LEU A 91 -11.08 -6.88 11.66
CA LEU A 91 -11.95 -5.89 11.01
C LEU A 91 -12.03 -6.08 9.49
N LEU A 92 -10.94 -6.53 8.86
CA LEU A 92 -10.93 -6.89 7.44
C LEU A 92 -11.73 -8.19 7.20
N ASP A 93 -11.58 -9.19 8.06
CA ASP A 93 -12.37 -10.42 8.01
C ASP A 93 -13.87 -10.15 8.21
N GLU A 94 -14.25 -9.22 9.09
CA GLU A 94 -15.67 -8.83 9.29
C GLU A 94 -16.26 -8.06 8.10
N VAL A 95 -15.46 -7.24 7.40
CA VAL A 95 -15.93 -6.48 6.22
C VAL A 95 -16.04 -7.39 4.99
N ILE A 96 -15.10 -8.32 4.79
CA ILE A 96 -15.13 -9.28 3.68
C ILE A 96 -16.27 -10.30 3.88
N ASN A 97 -16.45 -10.85 5.10
CA ASN A 97 -17.53 -11.81 5.38
C ASN A 97 -18.94 -11.21 5.34
N ARG A 98 -19.11 -9.88 5.39
CA ARG A 98 -20.43 -9.25 5.25
C ARG A 98 -20.90 -9.17 3.79
N SER A 99 -19.99 -9.28 2.83
CA SER A 99 -20.31 -9.15 1.41
C SER A 99 -20.81 -10.46 0.76
N ASP A 100 -20.88 -11.56 1.53
CA ASP A 100 -21.30 -12.88 1.03
C ASP A 100 -22.65 -13.36 1.62
N GLN A 101 -23.41 -12.45 2.26
CA GLN A 101 -24.79 -12.71 2.71
C GLN A 101 -25.78 -11.69 2.16
N SER A 102 -25.88 -11.59 0.83
CA SER A 102 -27.09 -11.10 0.16
C SER A 102 -27.13 -11.55 -1.29
N VAL A 103 -27.20 -12.86 -1.48
CA VAL A 103 -27.94 -13.43 -2.61
C VAL A 103 -28.81 -14.53 -2.02
N ARG A 104 -30.06 -14.17 -1.72
CA ARG A 104 -31.16 -15.12 -1.63
C ARG A 104 -31.63 -15.44 -3.04
#